data_AF-F5Y7V5-F1
#
_entry.id   AF-F5Y7V5-F1
#
_cell.length_a   1.000
_cell.length_b   1.000
_cell.length_c   1.000
_cell.angle_alpha   90.00
_cell.angle_beta   90.00
_cell.angle_gamma   90.00
#
_symmetry.space_group_name_H-M   'P 1'
#
loop_
_entity.id
_entity.type
_entity.pdbx_description
1 polymer ?
#
loop_
_entity_poly.entity_id
_entity_poly.type
_entity_poly.pdbx_seq_one_letter_code
_entity_poly.pdbx_strand_id
1 'polypeptide(L)' 'MKNGITIRSTVDLIIAETAIENNLYILHDDSDFTNMAKIIGEIEIY' A
#
# COMPACT_ATOMS: atom_id res chain seq x y z
N MET A 1 12.37 12.83 16.44
CA MET A 1 12.69 11.61 17.21
C MET A 1 11.74 10.50 16.74
N LYS A 2 12.28 9.30 16.52
CA LYS A 2 11.67 8.05 16.02
C LYS A 2 11.18 8.06 14.55
N ASN A 3 12.13 7.81 13.64
CA ASN A 3 11.88 7.16 12.35
C ASN A 3 11.49 5.68 12.57
N GLY A 4 10.47 5.45 13.39
CA GLY A 4 9.78 4.17 13.41
C GLY A 4 8.98 4.10 12.11
N ILE A 5 8.96 2.94 11.47
CA ILE A 5 8.01 2.67 10.40
C ILE A 5 6.62 2.80 11.02
N THR A 6 6.04 4.00 10.95
CA THR A 6 4.66 4.23 11.37
C THR A 6 3.82 3.37 10.43
N ILE A 7 3.04 2.45 10.98
CA ILE A 7 1.92 1.85 10.24
C ILE A 7 1.04 3.04 9.85
N ARG A 8 1.19 3.55 8.62
CA ARG A 8 0.76 4.92 8.26
C ARG A 8 -0.75 5.08 8.28
N SER A 9 -1.49 4.00 8.06
CA SER A 9 -2.84 3.80 8.56
C SER A 9 -3.12 2.30 8.46
N THR A 10 -3.71 1.67 9.48
CA THR A 10 -4.12 0.25 9.38
C THR A 10 -5.02 0.01 8.17
N VAL A 11 -5.75 1.05 7.76
CA VAL A 11 -6.59 1.05 6.55
C VAL A 11 -5.78 0.84 5.28
N ASP A 12 -4.61 1.48 5.11
CA ASP A 12 -3.81 1.37 3.89
C ASP A 12 -3.27 -0.05 3.71
N LEU A 13 -2.88 -0.70 4.82
CA LEU A 13 -2.47 -2.10 4.82
C LEU A 13 -3.63 -3.03 4.46
N ILE A 14 -4.82 -2.80 5.02
CA ILE A 14 -6.01 -3.60 4.69
C ILE A 14 -6.38 -3.42 3.22
N ILE A 15 -6.33 -2.21 2.68
CA ILE A 15 -6.59 -1.95 1.26
C ILE A 15 -5.56 -2.68 0.39
N ALA A 16 -4.27 -2.60 0.74
CA ALA A 16 -3.22 -3.29 0.01
C ALA A 16 -3.36 -4.81 0.07
N GLU A 17 -3.60 -5.39 1.25
CA GLU A 17 -3.82 -6.84 1.40
C GLU A 17 -5.07 -7.29 0.64
N THR A 18 -6.18 -6.55 0.75
CA THR A 18 -7.40 -6.86 0.00
C THR A 18 -7.17 -6.84 -1.50
N ALA A 19 -6.40 -5.86 -1.99
CA ALA A 19 -6.07 -5.75 -3.41
C ALA A 19 -5.18 -6.91 -3.88
N ILE A 20 -4.17 -7.30 -3.11
CA ILE A 20 -3.31 -8.46 -3.41
C ILE A 20 -4.13 -9.76 -3.41
N GLU A 21 -4.91 -10.01 -2.36
CA GLU A 21 -5.70 -11.23 -2.22
C GLU A 21 -6.75 -11.40 -3.33
N ASN A 22 -7.32 -10.31 -3.82
CA ASN A 22 -8.32 -10.31 -4.88
C ASN A 22 -7.72 -10.02 -6.27
N ASN A 23 -6.39 -9.87 -6.37
CA ASN A 23 -5.68 -9.52 -7.59
C ASN A 23 -6.25 -8.28 -8.30
N LEU A 24 -6.55 -7.24 -7.51
CA LEU A 24 -7.13 -5.97 -7.93
C LEU A 24 -6.07 -4.87 -8.05
N TYR A 25 -6.31 -3.92 -8.95
CA TYR A 25 -5.52 -2.70 -9.06
C TYR A 25 -5.96 -1.68 -8.00
N ILE A 26 -4.99 -1.04 -7.34
CA ILE A 26 -5.25 0.07 -6.43
C ILE A 26 -5.25 1.37 -7.25
N LEU A 27 -6.43 1.98 -7.39
CA LEU A 27 -6.55 3.35 -7.91
C LEU A 27 -6.34 4.32 -6.74
N HIS A 28 -5.24 5.08 -6.78
CA HIS A 28 -4.90 6.02 -5.73
C HIS A 28 -4.29 7.31 -6.30
N ASP A 29 -4.29 8.37 -5.49
CA ASP A 29 -3.50 9.60 -5.72
C ASP A 29 -2.48 9.86 -4.58
N ASP A 30 -2.45 8.98 -3.56
CA ASP A 30 -1.51 9.06 -2.46
C ASP A 30 -0.14 8.40 -2.73
N SER A 31 0.94 9.19 -2.71
CA SER A 31 2.31 8.70 -2.88
C SER A 31 2.71 7.51 -2.00
N ASP A 32 2.01 7.24 -0.90
CA ASP A 32 2.26 6.12 -0.01
C ASP A 32 1.98 4.77 -0.63
N PHE A 33 0.94 4.63 -1.46
CA PHE A 33 0.69 3.40 -2.20
C PHE A 33 1.74 3.18 -3.29
N THR A 34 2.18 4.26 -3.96
CA THR A 34 3.30 4.18 -4.92
C THR A 34 4.59 3.72 -4.24
N ASN A 35 4.89 4.23 -3.04
CA ASN A 35 6.04 3.78 -2.26
C ASN A 35 5.87 2.36 -1.75
N MET A 36 4.65 1.98 -1.36
CA MET A 36 4.32 0.63 -0.91
C MET A 36 4.48 -0.38 -2.05
N ALA A 37 3.99 -0.11 -3.26
CA ALA A 37 4.15 -0.99 -4.41
C ALA A 37 5.61 -1.18 -4.86
N LYS A 38 6.47 -0.17 -4.64
CA LYS A 38 7.92 -0.32 -4.86
C LYS A 38 8.58 -1.30 -3.89
N ILE A 39 8.03 -1.44 -2.68
CA ILE A 39 8.55 -2.32 -1.63
C ILE A 39 7.87 -3.69 -1.70
N ILE A 40 6.56 -3.70 -1.88
CA ILE A 40 5.67 -4.85 -1.99
C ILE A 40 5.34 -4.99 -3.47
N GLY A 41 6.18 -5.72 -4.21
CA GLY A 41 6.08 -5.88 -5.66
C GLY A 41 4.84 -6.63 -6.17
N GLU A 42 3.92 -6.98 -5.27
CA GLU A 42 2.64 -7.63 -5.55
C GLU A 42 1.48 -6.64 -5.65
N ILE A 43 1.69 -5.36 -5.30
CA ILE A 43 0.67 -4.32 -5.44
C ILE A 43 0.69 -3.80 -6.86
N GLU A 44 -0.42 -4.00 -7.57
CA GLU A 44 -0.63 -3.41 -8.90
C GLU A 44 -1.37 -2.07 -8.78
N ILE A 45 -0.85 -1.02 -9.41
CA ILE A 45 -1.40 0.34 -9.38
C ILE A 45 -1.94 0.70 -10.78
N TYR A 46 -3.08 1.39 -10.84
CA TYR A 46 -3.65 1.93 -12.07
C TYR A 46 -3.16 3.35 -12.38
#